data_AF-A0A2I2A4K2-F1
#
_entry.id   AF-A0A2I2A4K2-F1
#
_cell.length_a   1.000
_cell.length_b   1.000
_cell.length_c   1.000
_cell.angle_alpha   90.00
_cell.angle_beta   90.00
_cell.angle_gamma   90.00
#
_symmetry.space_group_name_H-M   'P 1'
#
loop_
_entity.id
_entity.type
_entity.pdbx_description
1 polymer ?
#
loop_
_entity_poly.entity_id
_entity_poly.type
_entity_poly.pdbx_seq_one_letter_code
_entity_poly.pdbx_strand_id
1 'polypeptide(L)'
;MKRKLVGLIAMSLFTTLSWAQQNEDPFVAGFERWAEEVSWQDKGVMSGAAEIYANEAKATIRSAGYIGKVLPLPKAVKVAEGVYTVVGSQIWHNPSNFGFNNNISFVIFKDGVFVFNTGANPAISYSVHQQIKQITDKPVKWVAVENNQGHAYFGASYWVDIGVKHLYSSDMANGQFDVGFERAKAEWSERVGKALMNDIRNVSDRFTTFDNEMEIDVGGGESIHLIDFGPGHTPASTSVYIPSRKLLLAGDLAFNERMPVMFTYTNSIAWMESFEAMMARIPKDTTVVPGHGTPTNMATVKKQTYDYFRYVQAEVQKVVDDGGDLEAAENVDQSKYKDRPVFEQAAKNNARKIYYEITGGDF
;
A
#
# COMPACT_ATOMS: atom_id res chain seq x y z
N MET A 1 14.90 -71.29 -3.97
CA MET A 1 14.34 -71.59 -2.63
C MET A 1 13.48 -70.40 -2.19
N LYS A 2 12.18 -70.64 -1.91
CA LYS A 2 11.12 -69.76 -1.31
C LYS A 2 10.66 -68.56 -2.18
N ARG A 3 9.52 -68.63 -2.92
CA ARG A 3 8.07 -68.41 -2.55
C ARG A 3 7.82 -66.99 -2.00
N LYS A 4 6.89 -66.13 -2.47
CA LYS A 4 5.48 -66.22 -2.96
C LYS A 4 5.23 -65.04 -3.94
N LEU A 5 4.51 -65.07 -5.07
CA LEU A 5 3.12 -65.40 -5.46
C LEU A 5 2.02 -64.38 -5.03
N VAL A 6 1.31 -63.86 -6.06
CA VAL A 6 -0.06 -63.25 -6.14
C VAL A 6 -0.22 -61.82 -5.58
N GLY A 7 -0.91 -60.86 -6.22
CA GLY A 7 -1.72 -60.87 -7.44
C GLY A 7 -2.31 -59.49 -7.77
N LEU A 8 -3.02 -59.50 -8.90
CA LEU A 8 -3.61 -58.44 -9.71
C LEU A 8 -4.81 -57.70 -9.05
N ILE A 9 -5.04 -56.43 -9.44
CA ILE A 9 -6.35 -55.77 -9.76
C ILE A 9 -6.61 -54.38 -9.13
N ALA A 10 -7.10 -53.49 -10.02
CA ALA A 10 -7.96 -52.31 -9.85
C ALA A 10 -7.36 -50.93 -9.55
N MET A 11 -7.25 -50.15 -10.64
CA MET A 11 -7.70 -48.76 -10.78
C MET A 11 -8.59 -48.24 -9.62
N SER A 12 -8.17 -47.15 -9.01
CA SER A 12 -9.08 -46.09 -8.57
C SER A 12 -8.33 -44.75 -8.57
N LEU A 13 -8.93 -43.80 -9.30
CA LEU A 13 -8.55 -42.39 -9.30
C LEU A 13 -8.47 -41.89 -7.86
N PHE A 14 -7.34 -41.30 -7.47
CA PHE A 14 -7.33 -40.35 -6.37
C PHE A 14 -7.26 -38.94 -6.94
N THR A 15 -8.40 -38.30 -6.78
CA THR A 15 -8.73 -36.91 -7.05
C THR A 15 -7.74 -35.96 -6.39
N THR A 16 -7.51 -34.85 -7.10
CA THR A 16 -6.87 -33.64 -6.61
C THR A 16 -7.49 -33.19 -5.28
N LEU A 17 -6.74 -33.24 -4.19
CA LEU A 17 -7.07 -32.51 -2.97
C LEU A 17 -6.57 -31.07 -3.15
N SER A 18 -7.47 -30.21 -3.60
CA SER A 18 -7.28 -28.77 -3.57
C SER A 18 -7.19 -28.31 -2.11
N TRP A 19 -6.04 -27.78 -1.71
CA TRP A 19 -5.95 -26.94 -0.52
C TRP A 19 -6.48 -25.55 -0.87
N ALA A 20 -7.80 -25.42 -0.93
CA ALA A 20 -8.46 -24.12 -0.91
C ALA A 20 -8.86 -23.85 0.55
N GLN A 21 -7.98 -23.22 1.30
CA GLN A 21 -8.30 -22.71 2.63
C GLN A 21 -9.14 -21.43 2.41
N GLN A 22 -10.43 -21.51 2.70
CA GLN A 22 -11.39 -20.43 2.45
C GLN A 22 -11.10 -19.20 3.32
N ASN A 23 -10.90 -18.07 2.65
CA ASN A 23 -10.88 -16.72 3.21
C ASN A 23 -12.33 -16.29 3.53
N GLU A 24 -12.73 -16.26 4.80
CA GLU A 24 -14.05 -15.75 5.22
C GLU A 24 -13.94 -14.42 5.98
N ASP A 25 -14.72 -13.44 5.54
CA ASP A 25 -14.90 -12.05 6.06
C ASP A 25 -15.30 -12.04 7.56
N PRO A 26 -14.88 -11.16 8.50
CA PRO A 26 -15.13 -11.30 9.94
C PRO A 26 -16.52 -10.86 10.38
N PHE A 27 -17.27 -10.10 9.56
CA PHE A 27 -18.71 -9.99 9.77
C PHE A 27 -19.35 -11.35 9.49
N VAL A 28 -18.91 -12.00 8.40
CA VAL A 28 -19.45 -13.28 7.97
C VAL A 28 -18.95 -14.44 8.84
N ALA A 29 -17.65 -14.58 9.08
CA ALA A 29 -16.99 -15.50 9.98
C ALA A 29 -17.42 -15.28 11.45
N GLY A 30 -17.89 -14.08 11.80
CA GLY A 30 -18.59 -13.84 13.06
C GLY A 30 -19.96 -14.52 13.07
N PHE A 31 -20.72 -14.43 11.98
CA PHE A 31 -21.97 -15.16 11.79
C PHE A 31 -21.79 -16.66 11.53
N GLU A 32 -20.70 -17.10 10.91
CA GLU A 32 -20.36 -18.50 10.65
C GLU A 32 -19.79 -19.15 11.89
N ARG A 33 -18.94 -18.46 12.68
CA ARG A 33 -18.61 -18.94 14.03
C ARG A 33 -19.83 -18.96 14.93
N TRP A 34 -20.70 -17.96 14.87
CA TRP A 34 -21.97 -18.01 15.57
C TRP A 34 -22.84 -19.17 15.07
N ALA A 35 -22.87 -19.44 13.76
CA ALA A 35 -23.56 -20.59 13.17
C ALA A 35 -22.97 -21.91 13.66
N GLU A 36 -21.65 -22.03 13.71
CA GLU A 36 -20.91 -23.18 14.23
C GLU A 36 -21.17 -23.38 15.73
N GLU A 37 -21.09 -22.32 16.54
CA GLU A 37 -21.36 -22.35 17.98
C GLU A 37 -22.81 -22.74 18.29
N VAL A 38 -23.76 -22.20 17.54
CA VAL A 38 -25.18 -22.52 17.65
C VAL A 38 -25.47 -23.94 17.15
N SER A 39 -24.80 -24.40 16.08
CA SER A 39 -24.94 -25.77 15.55
C SER A 39 -24.42 -26.85 16.49
N TRP A 40 -23.46 -26.50 17.37
CA TRP A 40 -22.91 -27.41 18.37
C TRP A 40 -23.86 -27.62 19.55
N GLN A 41 -24.72 -26.64 19.85
CA GLN A 41 -25.72 -26.70 20.92
C GLN A 41 -27.11 -27.14 20.41
N ASP A 42 -27.45 -26.86 19.16
CA ASP A 42 -28.73 -27.26 18.54
C ASP A 42 -28.55 -27.46 17.02
N LYS A 43 -28.69 -28.70 16.54
CA LYS A 43 -28.64 -29.06 15.10
C LYS A 43 -29.97 -28.79 14.37
N GLY A 44 -30.74 -27.83 14.87
CA GLY A 44 -32.08 -27.47 14.40
C GLY A 44 -32.09 -26.17 13.57
N VAL A 45 -33.25 -25.53 13.54
CA VAL A 45 -33.59 -24.34 12.72
C VAL A 45 -32.57 -23.19 12.89
N MET A 46 -31.94 -23.07 14.05
CA MET A 46 -31.02 -21.97 14.37
C MET A 46 -29.68 -22.05 13.63
N SER A 47 -29.13 -23.24 13.36
CA SER A 47 -27.87 -23.36 12.57
C SER A 47 -28.11 -23.01 11.11
N GLY A 48 -29.22 -23.50 10.53
CA GLY A 48 -29.62 -23.16 9.17
C GLY A 48 -29.91 -21.66 9.00
N ALA A 49 -30.55 -21.02 9.98
CA ALA A 49 -30.78 -19.58 9.96
C ALA A 49 -29.48 -18.76 10.01
N ALA A 50 -28.49 -19.20 10.78
CA ALA A 50 -27.20 -18.53 10.90
C ALA A 50 -26.34 -18.64 9.61
N GLU A 51 -26.31 -19.82 8.97
CA GLU A 51 -25.66 -19.99 7.65
C GLU A 51 -26.36 -19.17 6.54
N ILE A 52 -27.69 -19.13 6.53
CA ILE A 52 -28.45 -18.30 5.60
C ILE A 52 -28.10 -16.82 5.83
N TYR A 53 -28.07 -16.37 7.08
CA TYR A 53 -27.74 -14.99 7.41
C TYR A 53 -26.30 -14.61 7.05
N ALA A 54 -25.33 -15.49 7.25
CA ALA A 54 -23.95 -15.30 6.79
C ALA A 54 -23.86 -15.14 5.27
N ASN A 55 -24.59 -15.96 4.53
CA ASN A 55 -24.67 -15.88 3.06
C ASN A 55 -25.41 -14.62 2.59
N GLU A 56 -26.48 -14.21 3.27
CA GLU A 56 -27.19 -12.95 3.01
C GLU A 56 -26.33 -11.74 3.33
N ALA A 57 -25.54 -11.76 4.41
CA ALA A 57 -24.57 -10.72 4.73
C ALA A 57 -23.47 -10.64 3.66
N LYS A 58 -22.90 -11.78 3.21
CA LYS A 58 -21.97 -11.84 2.06
C LYS A 58 -22.58 -11.23 0.81
N ALA A 59 -23.81 -11.62 0.46
CA ALA A 59 -24.50 -11.13 -0.73
C ALA A 59 -24.86 -9.64 -0.62
N THR A 60 -25.22 -9.17 0.57
CA THR A 60 -25.55 -7.77 0.85
C THR A 60 -24.30 -6.90 0.82
N ILE A 61 -23.20 -7.32 1.44
CA ILE A 61 -21.90 -6.63 1.38
C ILE A 61 -21.41 -6.54 -0.07
N ARG A 62 -21.55 -7.62 -0.85
CA ARG A 62 -21.17 -7.63 -2.28
C ARG A 62 -22.07 -6.74 -3.15
N SER A 63 -23.35 -6.59 -2.81
CA SER A 63 -24.29 -5.78 -3.61
C SER A 63 -24.36 -4.31 -3.18
N ALA A 64 -24.10 -4.00 -1.90
CA ALA A 64 -24.14 -2.65 -1.34
C ALA A 64 -22.75 -1.99 -1.20
N GLY A 65 -21.66 -2.76 -1.34
CA GLY A 65 -20.29 -2.36 -1.01
C GLY A 65 -19.96 -2.54 0.48
N TYR A 66 -18.86 -1.95 0.96
CA TYR A 66 -18.51 -1.98 2.39
C TYR A 66 -19.59 -1.33 3.26
N ILE A 67 -20.16 -2.11 4.20
CA ILE A 67 -21.21 -1.68 5.15
C ILE A 67 -20.69 -1.46 6.58
N GLY A 68 -19.37 -1.56 6.78
CA GLY A 68 -18.76 -1.38 8.10
C GLY A 68 -18.73 0.07 8.57
N LYS A 69 -18.20 0.29 9.78
CA LYS A 69 -18.18 1.62 10.39
C LYS A 69 -17.21 2.56 9.66
N VAL A 70 -17.60 3.83 9.53
CA VAL A 70 -16.68 4.91 9.19
C VAL A 70 -15.64 5.03 10.30
N LEU A 71 -14.37 4.89 9.95
CA LEU A 71 -13.26 5.07 10.87
C LEU A 71 -13.05 6.56 11.16
N PRO A 72 -12.63 6.93 12.38
CA PRO A 72 -12.36 8.32 12.77
C PRO A 72 -11.00 8.77 12.21
N LEU A 73 -10.86 8.80 10.89
CA LEU A 73 -9.65 9.27 10.21
C LEU A 73 -9.50 10.80 10.38
N PRO A 74 -8.27 11.34 10.25
CA PRO A 74 -8.08 12.76 10.04
C PRO A 74 -8.99 13.29 8.91
N LYS A 75 -9.37 14.57 9.02
CA LYS A 75 -10.17 15.22 7.98
C LYS A 75 -9.31 15.53 6.76
N ALA A 76 -9.91 15.44 5.58
CA ALA A 76 -9.31 15.89 4.33
C ALA A 76 -8.92 17.37 4.43
N VAL A 77 -7.64 17.65 4.18
CA VAL A 77 -7.08 19.00 4.12
C VAL A 77 -7.10 19.46 2.67
N LYS A 78 -7.63 20.66 2.42
CA LYS A 78 -7.59 21.30 1.10
C LYS A 78 -6.16 21.75 0.80
N VAL A 79 -5.58 21.20 -0.26
CA VAL A 79 -4.22 21.54 -0.74
C VAL A 79 -4.27 22.68 -1.75
N ALA A 80 -5.22 22.60 -2.67
CA ALA A 80 -5.50 23.60 -3.70
C ALA A 80 -6.98 23.49 -4.12
N GLU A 81 -7.41 24.27 -5.09
CA GLU A 81 -8.77 24.16 -5.61
C GLU A 81 -9.03 22.77 -6.21
N GLY A 82 -10.08 22.10 -5.71
CA GLY A 82 -10.39 20.72 -6.10
C GLY A 82 -9.34 19.66 -5.73
N VAL A 83 -8.36 19.96 -4.88
CA VAL A 83 -7.29 19.03 -4.46
C VAL A 83 -7.28 18.88 -2.95
N TYR A 84 -7.37 17.63 -2.49
CA TYR A 84 -7.45 17.32 -1.07
C TYR A 84 -6.55 16.15 -0.72
N THR A 85 -6.09 16.10 0.54
CA THR A 85 -5.37 14.94 1.08
C THR A 85 -5.82 14.64 2.50
N VAL A 86 -5.95 13.35 2.82
CA VAL A 86 -6.06 12.87 4.19
C VAL A 86 -4.65 12.45 4.61
N VAL A 87 -4.08 13.17 5.58
CA VAL A 87 -2.68 12.93 6.00
C VAL A 87 -2.61 11.72 6.92
N GLY A 88 -1.77 10.76 6.54
CA GLY A 88 -1.53 9.54 7.31
C GLY A 88 -0.74 9.77 8.59
N SER A 89 -0.80 8.81 9.51
CA SER A 89 0.04 8.81 10.72
C SER A 89 1.53 8.79 10.35
N GLN A 90 2.33 9.69 10.91
CA GLN A 90 3.78 9.74 10.67
C GLN A 90 4.55 8.61 11.38
N ILE A 91 3.87 7.76 12.16
CA ILE A 91 4.44 6.58 12.83
C ILE A 91 4.03 5.29 12.10
N TRP A 92 4.57 4.16 12.57
CA TRP A 92 4.27 2.84 12.03
C TRP A 92 2.77 2.51 12.08
N HIS A 93 2.33 1.72 11.10
CA HIS A 93 1.01 1.10 11.10
C HIS A 93 0.82 0.28 12.38
N ASN A 94 -0.28 0.50 13.07
CA ASN A 94 -0.61 -0.15 14.33
C ASN A 94 -2.14 -0.12 14.54
N PRO A 95 -2.68 -0.77 15.58
CA PRO A 95 -4.13 -0.85 15.75
C PRO A 95 -4.78 0.52 15.98
N SER A 96 -4.09 1.47 16.62
CA SER A 96 -4.65 2.77 16.96
C SER A 96 -4.78 3.72 15.77
N ASN A 97 -3.95 3.55 14.74
CA ASN A 97 -4.09 4.28 13.47
C ASN A 97 -4.75 3.44 12.38
N PHE A 98 -5.29 2.25 12.70
CA PHE A 98 -5.96 1.36 11.76
C PHE A 98 -5.09 0.91 10.57
N GLY A 99 -3.77 1.05 10.69
CA GLY A 99 -2.82 0.87 9.60
C GLY A 99 -2.68 2.06 8.65
N PHE A 100 -3.38 3.16 8.91
CA PHE A 100 -3.33 4.39 8.12
C PHE A 100 -2.10 5.23 8.47
N ASN A 101 -1.02 5.02 7.73
CA ASN A 101 0.23 5.75 7.90
C ASN A 101 0.68 6.51 6.64
N ASN A 102 0.17 6.22 5.44
CA ASN A 102 0.43 6.99 4.21
C ASN A 102 -0.70 7.98 3.89
N ASN A 103 -0.43 8.90 2.97
CA ASN A 103 -1.41 9.86 2.52
C ASN A 103 -2.38 9.23 1.51
N ILE A 104 -3.67 9.54 1.64
CA ILE A 104 -4.65 9.28 0.58
C ILE A 104 -5.12 10.62 0.05
N SER A 105 -4.88 10.86 -1.24
CA SER A 105 -5.20 12.14 -1.89
C SER A 105 -6.32 11.96 -2.90
N PHE A 106 -7.13 13.00 -3.10
CA PHE A 106 -8.13 12.98 -4.15
C PHE A 106 -8.24 14.33 -4.85
N VAL A 107 -8.49 14.26 -6.16
CA VAL A 107 -8.56 15.42 -7.04
C VAL A 107 -9.87 15.37 -7.81
N ILE A 108 -10.59 16.49 -7.76
CA ILE A 108 -11.90 16.67 -8.37
C ILE A 108 -11.70 17.29 -9.76
N PHE A 109 -12.14 16.58 -10.79
CA PHE A 109 -12.08 17.00 -12.19
C PHE A 109 -13.49 17.14 -12.77
N LYS A 110 -13.58 17.45 -14.08
CA LYS A 110 -14.85 17.56 -14.78
C LYS A 110 -15.57 16.21 -14.80
N ASP A 111 -14.87 15.14 -15.15
CA ASP A 111 -15.49 13.84 -15.41
C ASP A 111 -15.67 12.97 -14.17
N GLY A 112 -14.98 13.27 -13.07
CA GLY A 112 -15.05 12.50 -11.83
C GLY A 112 -13.96 12.88 -10.84
N VAL A 113 -13.84 12.05 -9.80
CA VAL A 113 -12.78 12.14 -8.80
C VAL A 113 -11.71 11.08 -9.09
N PHE A 114 -10.46 11.48 -9.05
CA PHE A 114 -9.28 10.60 -9.03
C PHE A 114 -8.79 10.48 -7.59
N VAL A 115 -8.53 9.27 -7.14
CA VAL A 115 -7.98 8.97 -5.80
C VAL A 115 -6.58 8.35 -5.96
N PHE A 116 -5.65 8.78 -5.11
CA PHE A 116 -4.29 8.24 -5.05
C PHE A 116 -4.05 7.64 -3.68
N ASN A 117 -3.65 6.37 -3.68
CA ASN A 117 -3.60 5.41 -2.58
C ASN A 117 -4.97 4.97 -2.04
N THR A 118 -5.02 3.75 -1.49
CA THR A 118 -6.26 3.14 -1.01
C THR A 118 -6.25 2.83 0.48
N GLY A 119 -5.11 2.95 1.17
CA GLY A 119 -5.03 2.63 2.60
C GLY A 119 -4.81 1.14 2.85
N ALA A 120 -4.59 0.81 4.13
CA ALA A 120 -4.24 -0.54 4.56
C ALA A 120 -5.40 -1.55 4.62
N ASN A 121 -6.64 -1.10 4.42
CA ASN A 121 -7.84 -1.96 4.46
C ASN A 121 -9.07 -1.25 3.85
N PRO A 122 -10.14 -2.00 3.50
CA PRO A 122 -11.39 -1.45 2.96
C PRO A 122 -12.05 -0.39 3.84
N ALA A 123 -11.91 -0.49 5.17
CA ALA A 123 -12.53 0.46 6.10
C ALA A 123 -11.91 1.87 5.95
N ILE A 124 -10.61 1.96 5.71
CA ILE A 124 -9.94 3.23 5.38
C ILE A 124 -10.49 3.80 4.07
N SER A 125 -10.47 3.02 2.98
CA SER A 125 -11.01 3.44 1.66
C SER A 125 -12.43 3.96 1.76
N TYR A 126 -13.31 3.20 2.42
CA TYR A 126 -14.70 3.58 2.63
C TYR A 126 -14.83 4.90 3.39
N SER A 127 -14.03 5.07 4.44
CA SER A 127 -14.04 6.27 5.28
C SER A 127 -13.59 7.50 4.51
N VAL A 128 -12.56 7.38 3.67
CA VAL A 128 -12.15 8.45 2.75
C VAL A 128 -13.25 8.74 1.73
N HIS A 129 -13.89 7.71 1.17
CA HIS A 129 -15.00 7.91 0.23
C HIS A 129 -16.17 8.68 0.87
N GLN A 130 -16.49 8.44 2.15
CA GLN A 130 -17.49 9.25 2.85
C GLN A 130 -17.09 10.72 2.97
N GLN A 131 -15.80 11.02 3.18
CA GLN A 131 -15.32 12.40 3.17
C GLN A 131 -15.41 13.03 1.78
N ILE A 132 -15.10 12.27 0.71
CA ILE A 132 -15.27 12.75 -0.68
C ILE A 132 -16.73 13.12 -0.95
N LYS A 133 -17.69 12.28 -0.56
CA LYS A 133 -19.13 12.53 -0.72
C LYS A 133 -19.65 13.75 0.04
N GLN A 134 -18.97 14.17 1.12
CA GLN A 134 -19.29 15.41 1.82
C GLN A 134 -18.79 16.66 1.08
N ILE A 135 -17.84 16.50 0.15
CA ILE A 135 -17.18 17.59 -0.57
C ILE A 135 -17.72 17.71 -1.99
N THR A 136 -18.12 16.61 -2.63
CA THR A 136 -18.60 16.59 -4.01
C THR A 136 -19.54 15.43 -4.30
N ASP A 137 -20.50 15.67 -5.20
CA ASP A 137 -21.42 14.63 -5.73
C ASP A 137 -20.85 13.87 -6.93
N LYS A 138 -19.65 14.26 -7.41
CA LYS A 138 -19.02 13.59 -8.56
C LYS A 138 -18.59 12.16 -8.18
N PRO A 139 -18.76 11.17 -9.07
CA PRO A 139 -18.33 9.82 -8.80
C PRO A 139 -16.81 9.72 -8.77
N VAL A 140 -16.28 8.87 -7.89
CA VAL A 140 -14.90 8.39 -8.00
C VAL A 140 -14.84 7.46 -9.21
N LYS A 141 -13.94 7.76 -10.15
CA LYS A 141 -13.79 6.99 -11.40
C LYS A 141 -12.46 6.27 -11.50
N TRP A 142 -11.44 6.78 -10.81
CA TRP A 142 -10.09 6.26 -10.88
C TRP A 142 -9.46 6.19 -9.49
N VAL A 143 -8.74 5.10 -9.28
CA VAL A 143 -7.82 4.88 -8.16
C VAL A 143 -6.46 4.50 -8.75
N ALA A 144 -5.40 5.10 -8.24
CA ALA A 144 -4.04 4.61 -8.43
C ALA A 144 -3.38 4.37 -7.08
N VAL A 145 -2.41 3.45 -7.03
CA VAL A 145 -1.62 3.18 -5.82
C VAL A 145 -0.16 3.51 -6.07
N GLU A 146 0.53 4.05 -5.06
CA GLU A 146 1.91 4.49 -5.20
C GLU A 146 2.91 3.34 -5.34
N ASN A 147 2.66 2.20 -4.69
CA ASN A 147 3.53 1.02 -4.70
C ASN A 147 2.78 -0.24 -4.22
N ASN A 148 3.50 -1.35 -4.09
CA ASN A 148 2.98 -2.65 -3.68
C ASN A 148 3.01 -2.86 -2.15
N GLN A 149 3.10 -1.82 -1.35
CA GLN A 149 3.01 -1.94 0.11
C GLN A 149 1.56 -1.92 0.58
N GLY A 150 1.33 -2.62 1.70
CA GLY A 150 -0.01 -2.81 2.26
C GLY A 150 -0.78 -1.50 2.51
N HIS A 151 -0.11 -0.44 2.99
CA HIS A 151 -0.76 0.86 3.24
C HIS A 151 -1.25 1.56 1.98
N ALA A 152 -0.67 1.28 0.82
CA ALA A 152 -1.11 1.87 -0.44
C ALA A 152 -2.17 1.00 -1.12
N TYR A 153 -2.05 -0.31 -0.98
CA TYR A 153 -2.67 -1.29 -1.88
C TYR A 153 -3.90 -2.00 -1.29
N PHE A 154 -3.90 -2.37 0.00
CA PHE A 154 -4.89 -3.31 0.52
C PHE A 154 -6.33 -2.80 0.50
N GLY A 155 -6.54 -1.49 0.61
CA GLY A 155 -7.86 -0.87 0.51
C GLY A 155 -8.46 -0.91 -0.90
N ALA A 156 -7.72 -1.36 -1.92
CA ALA A 156 -8.17 -1.41 -3.31
C ALA A 156 -9.40 -2.28 -3.52
N SER A 157 -9.58 -3.34 -2.72
CA SER A 157 -10.72 -4.26 -2.85
C SER A 157 -12.07 -3.56 -2.64
N TYR A 158 -12.13 -2.53 -1.78
CA TYR A 158 -13.32 -1.68 -1.64
C TYR A 158 -13.71 -0.99 -2.95
N TRP A 159 -12.72 -0.40 -3.61
CA TRP A 159 -12.93 0.35 -4.84
C TRP A 159 -13.34 -0.57 -6.01
N VAL A 160 -12.87 -1.82 -6.00
CA VAL A 160 -13.30 -2.85 -6.97
C VAL A 160 -14.79 -3.14 -6.82
N ASP A 161 -15.29 -3.28 -5.59
CA ASP A 161 -16.70 -3.61 -5.33
C ASP A 161 -17.67 -2.56 -5.86
N ILE A 162 -17.21 -1.31 -5.97
CA ILE A 162 -18.01 -0.19 -6.50
C ILE A 162 -17.63 0.21 -7.93
N GLY A 163 -16.86 -0.63 -8.64
CA GLY A 163 -16.59 -0.50 -10.07
C GLY A 163 -15.66 0.66 -10.47
N VAL A 164 -14.78 1.10 -9.56
CA VAL A 164 -13.77 2.13 -9.87
C VAL A 164 -12.64 1.51 -10.70
N LYS A 165 -12.04 2.29 -11.61
CA LYS A 165 -10.88 1.83 -12.41
C LYS A 165 -9.59 1.91 -11.59
N HIS A 166 -8.83 0.82 -11.53
CA HIS A 166 -7.57 0.71 -10.79
C HIS A 166 -6.37 0.80 -11.70
N LEU A 167 -5.34 1.52 -11.26
CA LEU A 167 -4.15 1.86 -12.02
C LEU A 167 -2.90 1.65 -11.17
N TYR A 168 -1.85 1.04 -11.72
CA TYR A 168 -0.60 0.85 -10.98
C TYR A 168 0.60 0.68 -11.91
N SER A 169 1.74 1.24 -11.53
CA SER A 169 3.00 1.09 -12.25
C SER A 169 3.61 -0.29 -12.05
N SER A 170 3.93 -0.83 -13.22
CA SER A 170 4.52 -2.10 -13.59
C SER A 170 3.76 -3.36 -13.20
N ASP A 171 3.53 -4.18 -14.23
CA ASP A 171 3.07 -5.56 -14.12
C ASP A 171 3.97 -6.38 -13.18
N MET A 172 5.28 -6.12 -13.17
CA MET A 172 6.22 -6.77 -12.26
C MET A 172 5.86 -6.51 -10.79
N ALA A 173 5.66 -5.25 -10.41
CA ALA A 173 5.39 -4.90 -9.02
C ALA A 173 3.99 -5.34 -8.58
N ASN A 174 3.03 -5.36 -9.52
CA ASN A 174 1.70 -5.92 -9.31
C ASN A 174 1.77 -7.45 -9.09
N GLY A 175 2.56 -8.17 -9.88
CA GLY A 175 2.81 -9.59 -9.71
C GLY A 175 3.56 -9.93 -8.41
N GLN A 176 4.49 -9.09 -7.96
CA GLN A 176 5.13 -9.24 -6.65
C GLN A 176 4.12 -9.12 -5.50
N PHE A 177 3.18 -8.18 -5.61
CA PHE A 177 2.09 -8.08 -4.64
C PHE A 177 1.23 -9.34 -4.64
N ASP A 178 0.86 -9.81 -5.83
CA ASP A 178 0.02 -11.01 -6.01
C ASP A 178 0.63 -12.23 -5.32
N VAL A 179 1.89 -12.52 -5.60
CA VAL A 179 2.65 -13.62 -4.99
C VAL A 179 2.81 -13.43 -3.48
N GLY A 180 3.04 -12.19 -3.04
CA GLY A 180 3.27 -11.85 -1.63
C GLY A 180 2.01 -11.68 -0.79
N PHE A 181 0.83 -11.71 -1.39
CA PHE A 181 -0.41 -11.23 -0.79
C PHE A 181 -0.72 -11.88 0.56
N GLU A 182 -0.78 -13.22 0.61
CA GLU A 182 -1.18 -13.94 1.82
C GLU A 182 -0.17 -13.73 2.97
N ARG A 183 1.13 -13.68 2.65
CA ARG A 183 2.18 -13.38 3.63
C ARG A 183 2.01 -11.95 4.17
N ALA A 184 1.85 -10.97 3.29
CA ALA A 184 1.68 -9.58 3.68
C ALA A 184 0.40 -9.38 4.50
N LYS A 185 -0.72 -10.02 4.10
CA LYS A 185 -1.98 -9.99 4.85
C LYS A 185 -1.81 -10.56 6.26
N ALA A 186 -1.09 -11.68 6.41
CA ALA A 186 -0.80 -12.27 7.72
C ALA A 186 0.05 -11.33 8.60
N GLU A 187 1.16 -10.81 8.08
CA GLU A 187 2.03 -9.88 8.80
C GLU A 187 1.31 -8.61 9.26
N TRP A 188 0.50 -8.01 8.38
CA TRP A 188 -0.28 -6.83 8.73
C TRP A 188 -1.43 -7.15 9.69
N SER A 189 -2.01 -8.36 9.64
CA SER A 189 -3.04 -8.80 10.60
C SER A 189 -2.51 -8.85 12.03
N GLU A 190 -1.25 -9.22 12.23
CA GLU A 190 -0.59 -9.20 13.53
C GLU A 190 -0.32 -7.78 14.04
N ARG A 191 -0.01 -6.84 13.13
CA ARG A 191 0.39 -5.48 13.47
C ARG A 191 -0.78 -4.51 13.61
N VAL A 192 -1.76 -4.59 12.72
CA VAL A 192 -2.91 -3.67 12.63
C VAL A 192 -4.15 -4.26 13.29
N GLY A 193 -4.27 -5.59 13.29
CA GLY A 193 -5.37 -6.31 13.91
C GLY A 193 -6.20 -7.10 12.92
N LYS A 194 -6.44 -8.38 13.24
CA LYS A 194 -7.14 -9.35 12.37
C LYS A 194 -8.48 -8.85 11.85
N ALA A 195 -9.28 -8.20 12.71
CA ALA A 195 -10.62 -7.74 12.33
C ALA A 195 -10.61 -6.71 11.17
N LEU A 196 -9.58 -5.85 11.09
CA LEU A 196 -9.46 -4.87 10.00
C LEU A 196 -8.92 -5.49 8.71
N MET A 197 -8.14 -6.56 8.84
CA MET A 197 -7.38 -7.14 7.74
C MET A 197 -8.10 -8.31 7.05
N ASN A 198 -9.04 -8.95 7.75
CA ASN A 198 -9.65 -10.21 7.31
C ASN A 198 -10.36 -10.08 5.94
N ASP A 199 -11.00 -8.94 5.67
CA ASP A 199 -11.78 -8.67 4.43
C ASP A 199 -10.98 -8.24 3.22
N ILE A 200 -9.67 -8.05 3.40
CA ILE A 200 -8.83 -7.70 2.29
C ILE A 200 -8.78 -8.89 1.34
N ARG A 201 -9.03 -8.59 0.07
CA ARG A 201 -8.97 -9.54 -1.04
C ARG A 201 -7.82 -9.15 -1.94
N ASN A 202 -7.15 -10.15 -2.48
CA ASN A 202 -6.23 -9.92 -3.57
C ASN A 202 -7.04 -9.49 -4.80
N VAL A 203 -6.74 -8.30 -5.31
CA VAL A 203 -7.38 -7.70 -6.48
C VAL A 203 -6.36 -7.24 -7.51
N SER A 204 -5.17 -7.86 -7.49
CA SER A 204 -4.08 -7.64 -8.44
C SER A 204 -4.54 -7.81 -9.89
N ASP A 205 -5.46 -8.75 -10.13
CA ASP A 205 -6.09 -9.03 -11.43
C ASP A 205 -6.98 -7.89 -11.96
N ARG A 206 -7.29 -6.89 -11.12
CA ARG A 206 -8.14 -5.74 -11.49
C ARG A 206 -7.39 -4.47 -11.85
N PHE A 207 -6.09 -4.42 -11.59
CA PHE A 207 -5.27 -3.27 -11.94
C PHE A 207 -4.97 -3.23 -13.44
N THR A 208 -5.25 -2.09 -14.07
CA THR A 208 -4.64 -1.76 -15.37
C THR A 208 -3.22 -1.29 -15.09
N THR A 209 -2.23 -2.09 -15.50
CA THR A 209 -0.82 -1.75 -15.33
C THR A 209 -0.28 -0.93 -16.49
N PHE A 210 0.79 -0.19 -16.25
CA PHE A 210 1.53 0.53 -17.28
C PHE A 210 3.03 0.50 -16.99
N ASP A 211 3.81 0.71 -18.04
CA ASP A 211 5.26 0.89 -17.98
C ASP A 211 5.60 2.35 -18.26
N ASN A 212 6.51 2.93 -17.48
CA ASN A 212 7.01 4.31 -17.56
C ASN A 212 5.95 5.41 -17.35
N GLU A 213 4.91 5.47 -18.20
CA GLU A 213 3.94 6.55 -18.16
C GLU A 213 2.57 6.14 -18.72
N MET A 214 1.50 6.62 -18.09
CA MET A 214 0.13 6.57 -18.59
C MET A 214 -0.52 7.96 -18.45
N GLU A 215 -1.15 8.44 -19.52
CA GLU A 215 -1.97 9.65 -19.48
C GLU A 215 -3.46 9.30 -19.42
N ILE A 216 -4.22 10.04 -18.61
CA ILE A 216 -5.67 9.91 -18.48
C ILE A 216 -6.32 11.28 -18.71
N ASP A 217 -7.20 11.35 -19.71
CA ASP A 217 -8.13 12.46 -19.88
C ASP A 217 -9.18 12.41 -18.76
N VAL A 218 -9.28 13.49 -18.00
CA VAL A 218 -10.20 13.66 -16.87
C VAL A 218 -11.26 14.73 -17.14
N GLY A 219 -11.40 15.10 -18.41
CA GLY A 219 -12.38 16.03 -18.94
C GLY A 219 -12.02 17.49 -18.66
N GLY A 220 -12.63 18.37 -19.46
CA GLY A 220 -12.44 19.83 -19.29
C GLY A 220 -11.10 20.34 -19.79
N GLY A 221 -10.37 19.55 -20.59
CA GLY A 221 -9.05 19.90 -21.11
C GLY A 221 -7.91 19.68 -20.12
N GLU A 222 -8.17 18.96 -19.02
CA GLU A 222 -7.14 18.53 -18.06
C GLU A 222 -6.79 17.06 -18.27
N SER A 223 -5.53 16.71 -18.00
CA SER A 223 -5.07 15.33 -17.97
C SER A 223 -4.23 15.04 -16.73
N ILE A 224 -4.21 13.77 -16.36
CA ILE A 224 -3.36 13.22 -15.29
C ILE A 224 -2.27 12.39 -15.94
N HIS A 225 -1.01 12.61 -15.52
CA HIS A 225 0.15 11.84 -15.95
C HIS A 225 0.57 10.93 -14.79
N LEU A 226 0.32 9.62 -14.90
CA LEU A 226 0.86 8.62 -14.00
C LEU A 226 2.25 8.25 -14.50
N ILE A 227 3.28 8.43 -13.67
CA ILE A 227 4.69 8.33 -14.06
C ILE A 227 5.40 7.38 -13.10
N ASP A 228 6.12 6.42 -13.66
CA ASP A 228 7.12 5.62 -12.96
C ASP A 228 8.50 6.23 -13.23
N PHE A 229 9.08 6.85 -12.20
CA PHE A 229 10.43 7.42 -12.27
C PHE A 229 11.53 6.37 -12.06
N GLY A 230 11.15 5.11 -11.83
CA GLY A 230 12.06 3.99 -11.62
C GLY A 230 12.07 3.47 -10.17
N PRO A 231 12.94 2.49 -9.90
CA PRO A 231 13.03 1.80 -8.62
C PRO A 231 13.64 2.67 -7.52
N GLY A 232 13.39 2.31 -6.28
CA GLY A 232 14.00 2.97 -5.13
C GLY A 232 13.44 2.46 -3.84
N HIS A 233 12.38 3.12 -3.35
CA HIS A 233 11.65 2.66 -2.17
C HIS A 233 11.10 1.24 -2.34
N THR A 234 10.49 0.99 -3.50
CA THR A 234 10.02 -0.31 -4.01
C THR A 234 10.59 -0.55 -5.41
N PRO A 235 10.49 -1.79 -5.96
CA PRO A 235 10.99 -2.09 -7.31
C PRO A 235 10.31 -1.30 -8.45
N ALA A 236 9.10 -0.80 -8.25
CA ALA A 236 8.43 0.19 -9.10
C ALA A 236 7.58 1.10 -8.22
N SER A 237 7.36 2.34 -8.66
CA SER A 237 6.51 3.32 -7.94
C SER A 237 5.70 4.16 -8.92
N THR A 238 4.46 4.49 -8.57
CA THR A 238 3.62 5.43 -9.31
C THR A 238 3.68 6.80 -8.65
N SER A 239 4.05 7.82 -9.41
CA SER A 239 3.79 9.23 -9.11
C SER A 239 2.67 9.75 -10.00
N VAL A 240 1.96 10.80 -9.56
CA VAL A 240 0.89 11.42 -10.35
C VAL A 240 1.16 12.91 -10.50
N TYR A 241 1.40 13.34 -11.74
CA TYR A 241 1.59 14.76 -12.06
C TYR A 241 0.40 15.31 -12.84
N ILE A 242 -0.07 16.50 -12.46
CA ILE A 242 -1.18 17.20 -13.10
C ILE A 242 -0.66 18.57 -13.57
N PRO A 243 -0.21 18.69 -14.84
CA PRO A 243 0.47 19.89 -15.33
C PRO A 243 -0.35 21.18 -15.18
N SER A 244 -1.65 21.12 -15.51
CA SER A 244 -2.57 22.27 -15.42
C SER A 244 -2.68 22.84 -14.00
N ARG A 245 -2.42 22.00 -12.99
CA ARG A 245 -2.55 22.35 -11.56
C ARG A 245 -1.21 22.52 -10.86
N LYS A 246 -0.08 22.28 -11.55
CA LYS A 246 1.27 22.23 -10.95
C LYS A 246 1.26 21.41 -9.65
N LEU A 247 0.70 20.21 -9.72
CA LEU A 247 0.53 19.30 -8.59
C LEU A 247 1.23 17.98 -8.87
N LEU A 248 2.04 17.52 -7.91
CA LEU A 248 2.64 16.21 -7.89
C LEU A 248 2.16 15.46 -6.64
N LEU A 249 1.53 14.30 -6.83
CA LEU A 249 1.37 13.29 -5.78
C LEU A 249 2.56 12.33 -5.96
N ALA A 250 3.59 12.49 -5.14
CA ALA A 250 4.88 11.84 -5.36
C ALA A 250 4.92 10.37 -4.91
N GLY A 251 3.96 9.99 -4.06
CA GLY A 251 4.00 8.73 -3.33
C GLY A 251 5.29 8.58 -2.53
N ASP A 252 5.67 7.35 -2.22
CA ASP A 252 6.89 7.04 -1.47
C ASP A 252 8.19 7.29 -2.26
N LEU A 253 8.16 7.93 -3.43
CA LEU A 253 9.37 8.54 -4.00
C LEU A 253 9.86 9.71 -3.14
N ALA A 254 8.94 10.39 -2.44
CA ALA A 254 9.23 11.57 -1.63
C ALA A 254 8.53 11.53 -0.26
N PHE A 255 9.25 11.96 0.76
CA PHE A 255 8.82 11.98 2.16
C PHE A 255 8.89 13.41 2.71
N ASN A 256 8.02 13.73 3.66
CA ASN A 256 8.09 14.94 4.47
C ASN A 256 7.90 14.59 5.95
N GLU A 257 8.55 15.35 6.83
CA GLU A 257 8.46 15.31 8.30
C GLU A 257 8.93 14.03 9.00
N ARG A 258 8.71 12.83 8.45
CA ARG A 258 9.18 11.54 8.99
C ARG A 258 10.43 11.03 8.29
N MET A 259 11.11 10.07 8.92
CA MET A 259 12.21 9.36 8.26
C MET A 259 11.71 8.51 7.08
N PRO A 260 12.40 8.53 5.93
CA PRO A 260 12.28 7.46 4.95
C PRO A 260 12.86 6.17 5.55
N VAL A 261 12.31 5.02 5.16
CA VAL A 261 12.71 3.72 5.70
C VAL A 261 13.09 2.79 4.56
N MET A 262 14.20 2.07 4.74
CA MET A 262 14.64 1.03 3.82
C MET A 262 14.17 -0.34 4.27
N PHE A 263 13.62 -1.11 3.33
CA PHE A 263 13.26 -2.51 3.48
C PHE A 263 14.26 -3.40 2.74
N THR A 264 14.06 -4.72 2.77
CA THR A 264 14.93 -5.68 2.08
C THR A 264 14.93 -5.52 0.56
N TYR A 265 13.90 -4.91 -0.02
CA TYR A 265 13.77 -4.65 -1.45
C TYR A 265 14.06 -3.19 -1.84
N THR A 266 14.42 -2.34 -0.87
CA THR A 266 14.73 -0.94 -1.13
C THR A 266 16.17 -0.82 -1.64
N ASN A 267 16.38 0.04 -2.64
CA ASN A 267 17.71 0.39 -3.14
C ASN A 267 17.91 1.91 -3.06
N SER A 268 18.84 2.38 -2.23
CA SER A 268 19.04 3.81 -2.00
C SER A 268 19.67 4.53 -3.19
N ILE A 269 20.56 3.86 -3.94
CA ILE A 269 21.23 4.42 -5.11
C ILE A 269 20.20 4.68 -6.22
N ALA A 270 19.43 3.65 -6.58
CA ALA A 270 18.35 3.74 -7.54
C ALA A 270 17.29 4.78 -7.11
N TRP A 271 16.97 4.85 -5.82
CA TRP A 271 16.04 5.86 -5.31
C TRP A 271 16.54 7.28 -5.60
N MET A 272 17.83 7.54 -5.44
CA MET A 272 18.39 8.87 -5.77
C MET A 272 18.37 9.16 -7.27
N GLU A 273 18.61 8.17 -8.12
CA GLU A 273 18.49 8.30 -9.58
C GLU A 273 17.04 8.63 -10.00
N SER A 274 16.06 7.91 -9.45
CA SER A 274 14.63 8.18 -9.68
C SER A 274 14.20 9.55 -9.14
N PHE A 275 14.73 9.97 -7.98
CA PHE A 275 14.46 11.30 -7.43
C PHE A 275 15.06 12.41 -8.31
N GLU A 276 16.26 12.20 -8.87
CA GLU A 276 16.89 13.11 -9.84
C GLU A 276 16.07 13.20 -11.13
N ALA A 277 15.58 12.07 -11.66
CA ALA A 277 14.68 12.05 -12.81
C ALA A 277 13.38 12.83 -12.55
N MET A 278 12.79 12.66 -11.37
CA MET A 278 11.63 13.45 -10.94
C MET A 278 11.94 14.95 -10.89
N MET A 279 13.05 15.36 -10.26
CA MET A 279 13.43 16.78 -10.20
C MET A 279 13.75 17.39 -11.57
N ALA A 280 14.24 16.59 -12.52
CA ALA A 280 14.52 17.04 -13.88
C ALA A 280 13.24 17.25 -14.69
N ARG A 281 12.21 16.42 -14.46
CA ARG A 281 10.94 16.46 -15.20
C ARG A 281 9.92 17.44 -14.61
N ILE A 282 9.86 17.55 -13.29
CA ILE A 282 8.79 18.29 -12.59
C ILE A 282 9.24 19.75 -12.32
N PRO A 283 8.44 20.77 -12.72
CA PRO A 283 8.76 22.16 -12.45
C PRO A 283 8.94 22.45 -10.95
N LYS A 284 9.93 23.28 -10.61
CA LYS A 284 10.29 23.58 -9.22
C LYS A 284 9.19 24.27 -8.40
N ASP A 285 8.27 24.96 -9.07
CA ASP A 285 7.11 25.65 -8.48
C ASP A 285 5.88 24.74 -8.31
N THR A 286 6.06 23.42 -8.46
CA THR A 286 5.03 22.39 -8.24
C THR A 286 4.74 22.21 -6.75
N THR A 287 3.46 22.18 -6.40
CA THR A 287 2.98 21.71 -5.09
C THR A 287 3.13 20.19 -5.03
N VAL A 288 3.69 19.68 -3.93
CA VAL A 288 3.99 18.26 -3.77
C VAL A 288 3.21 17.69 -2.59
N VAL A 289 2.47 16.62 -2.80
CA VAL A 289 1.95 15.76 -1.72
C VAL A 289 2.83 14.50 -1.67
N PRO A 290 3.62 14.31 -0.59
CA PRO A 290 4.47 13.13 -0.44
C PRO A 290 3.65 11.87 -0.14
N GLY A 291 4.27 10.69 -0.20
CA GLY A 291 3.66 9.43 0.27
C GLY A 291 3.37 9.47 1.77
N HIS A 292 4.23 10.16 2.53
CA HIS A 292 4.03 10.43 3.95
C HIS A 292 4.36 11.88 4.34
N GLY A 293 3.54 12.42 5.24
CA GLY A 293 3.68 13.76 5.81
C GLY A 293 2.79 14.81 5.14
N THR A 294 2.85 16.05 5.60
CA THR A 294 1.96 17.11 5.08
C THR A 294 2.32 17.56 3.66
N PRO A 295 1.34 18.10 2.89
CA PRO A 295 1.58 18.77 1.61
C PRO A 295 2.66 19.85 1.70
N THR A 296 3.48 19.95 0.67
CA THR A 296 4.68 20.78 0.65
C THR A 296 5.12 21.15 -0.77
N ASN A 297 6.41 21.38 -0.98
CA ASN A 297 7.00 21.74 -2.27
C ASN A 297 8.28 20.92 -2.57
N MET A 298 8.79 21.07 -3.79
CA MET A 298 9.97 20.34 -4.28
C MET A 298 11.23 20.56 -3.41
N ALA A 299 11.46 21.78 -2.92
CA ALA A 299 12.62 22.08 -2.09
C ALA A 299 12.57 21.35 -0.74
N THR A 300 11.39 21.26 -0.14
CA THR A 300 11.21 20.52 1.12
C THR A 300 11.42 19.03 0.91
N VAL A 301 10.80 18.40 -0.09
CA VAL A 301 10.98 16.95 -0.29
C VAL A 301 12.42 16.59 -0.68
N LYS A 302 13.11 17.45 -1.43
CA LYS A 302 14.55 17.28 -1.67
C LYS A 302 15.33 17.26 -0.36
N LYS A 303 15.08 18.23 0.54
CA LYS A 303 15.74 18.29 1.86
C LYS A 303 15.38 17.09 2.75
N GLN A 304 14.13 16.65 2.71
CA GLN A 304 13.62 15.62 3.61
C GLN A 304 14.03 14.20 3.17
N THR A 305 14.08 13.94 1.87
CA THR A 305 14.37 12.61 1.30
C THR A 305 15.74 12.54 0.66
N TYR A 306 15.97 13.31 -0.42
CA TYR A 306 17.19 13.20 -1.22
C TYR A 306 18.44 13.58 -0.42
N ASP A 307 18.42 14.74 0.25
CA ASP A 307 19.57 15.21 1.05
C ASP A 307 19.82 14.33 2.29
N TYR A 308 18.80 13.59 2.76
CA TYR A 308 18.97 12.58 3.80
C TYR A 308 19.76 11.37 3.30
N PHE A 309 19.33 10.77 2.18
CA PHE A 309 20.02 9.60 1.63
C PHE A 309 21.43 9.94 1.16
N ARG A 310 21.61 11.07 0.46
CA ARG A 310 22.95 11.53 0.06
C ARG A 310 23.89 11.70 1.24
N TYR A 311 23.39 12.17 2.38
CA TYR A 311 24.19 12.27 3.59
C TYR A 311 24.58 10.90 4.15
N VAL A 312 23.61 9.99 4.36
CA VAL A 312 23.91 8.68 4.95
C VAL A 312 24.82 7.86 4.02
N GLN A 313 24.60 7.91 2.71
CA GLN A 313 25.49 7.32 1.71
C GLN A 313 26.92 7.84 1.85
N ALA A 314 27.10 9.16 1.96
CA ALA A 314 28.43 9.74 2.13
C ALA A 314 29.11 9.35 3.45
N GLU A 315 28.37 9.34 4.56
CA GLU A 315 28.93 8.93 5.86
C GLU A 315 29.29 7.44 5.91
N VAL A 316 28.44 6.58 5.35
CA VAL A 316 28.73 5.14 5.27
C VAL A 316 29.89 4.86 4.30
N GLN A 317 29.97 5.58 3.18
CA GLN A 317 31.10 5.43 2.24
C GLN A 317 32.45 5.74 2.92
N LYS A 318 32.52 6.79 3.76
CA LYS A 318 33.74 7.08 4.54
C LYS A 318 34.14 5.91 5.44
N VAL A 319 33.17 5.29 6.11
CA VAL A 319 33.43 4.10 6.93
C VAL A 319 34.04 2.97 6.09
N VAL A 320 33.48 2.70 4.90
CA VAL A 320 34.00 1.66 3.99
C VAL A 320 35.40 2.02 3.49
N ASP A 321 35.63 3.26 3.08
CA ASP A 321 36.93 3.74 2.59
C ASP A 321 38.03 3.64 3.65
N ASP A 322 37.67 3.84 4.92
CA ASP A 322 38.56 3.70 6.08
C ASP A 322 38.73 2.24 6.56
N GLY A 323 38.12 1.27 5.86
CA GLY A 323 38.18 -0.15 6.21
C GLY A 323 37.34 -0.55 7.43
N GLY A 324 36.36 0.28 7.82
CA GLY A 324 35.42 0.01 8.89
C GLY A 324 34.39 -1.06 8.53
N ASP A 325 33.76 -1.63 9.57
CA ASP A 325 32.79 -2.71 9.45
C ASP A 325 31.34 -2.22 9.54
N LEU A 326 30.39 -3.17 9.56
CA LEU A 326 28.97 -2.89 9.68
C LEU A 326 28.62 -2.15 10.97
N GLU A 327 29.28 -2.47 12.10
CA GLU A 327 29.01 -1.82 13.37
C GLU A 327 29.39 -0.34 13.31
N ALA A 328 30.53 -0.01 12.69
CA ALA A 328 30.92 1.36 12.45
C ALA A 328 29.90 2.09 11.55
N ALA A 329 29.43 1.44 10.47
CA ALA A 329 28.46 2.03 9.56
C ALA A 329 27.09 2.26 10.21
N GLU A 330 26.62 1.32 11.03
CA GLU A 330 25.35 1.45 11.79
C GLU A 330 25.34 2.63 12.77
N ASN A 331 26.52 3.06 13.22
CA ASN A 331 26.70 4.10 14.24
C ASN A 331 27.15 5.46 13.68
N VAL A 332 27.10 5.68 12.35
CA VAL A 332 27.34 7.00 11.76
C VAL A 332 26.39 8.06 12.34
N ASP A 333 26.90 9.26 12.59
CA ASP A 333 26.11 10.32 13.23
C ASP A 333 24.94 10.76 12.34
N GLN A 334 23.72 10.46 12.77
CA GLN A 334 22.48 10.93 12.12
C GLN A 334 21.69 11.90 13.00
N SER A 335 22.29 12.44 14.05
CA SER A 335 21.63 13.25 15.09
C SER A 335 20.90 14.48 14.55
N LYS A 336 21.31 15.03 13.40
CA LYS A 336 20.58 16.11 12.70
C LYS A 336 19.15 15.73 12.25
N TYR A 337 18.80 14.44 12.27
CA TYR A 337 17.49 13.92 11.88
C TYR A 337 16.69 13.33 13.05
N LYS A 338 17.22 13.41 14.29
CA LYS A 338 16.63 12.76 15.48
C LYS A 338 15.21 13.17 15.83
N ASP A 339 14.81 14.38 15.43
CA ASP A 339 13.47 14.91 15.71
C ASP A 339 12.41 14.43 14.71
N ARG A 340 12.81 13.70 13.66
CA ARG A 340 11.87 13.11 12.71
C ARG A 340 11.23 11.87 13.35
N PRO A 341 9.89 11.69 13.24
CA PRO A 341 9.25 10.45 13.63
C PRO A 341 9.92 9.24 13.00
N VAL A 342 9.89 8.13 13.75
CA VAL A 342 10.49 6.83 13.44
C VAL A 342 12.02 6.79 13.33
N PHE A 343 12.72 7.82 13.81
CA PHE A 343 14.19 7.90 13.82
C PHE A 343 14.88 6.67 14.42
N GLU A 344 14.55 6.30 15.65
CA GLU A 344 15.18 5.19 16.36
C GLU A 344 15.05 3.84 15.63
N GLN A 345 13.94 3.66 14.89
CA GLN A 345 13.70 2.45 14.12
C GLN A 345 14.38 2.48 12.74
N ALA A 346 14.52 3.67 12.14
CA ALA A 346 14.93 3.83 10.75
C ALA A 346 16.42 4.12 10.58
N ALA A 347 17.01 5.00 11.39
CA ALA A 347 18.35 5.55 11.15
C ALA A 347 19.43 4.46 11.07
N LYS A 348 19.49 3.61 12.09
CA LYS A 348 20.44 2.48 12.15
C LYS A 348 20.19 1.47 11.03
N ASN A 349 18.93 1.16 10.74
CA ASN A 349 18.56 0.22 9.68
C ASN A 349 18.93 0.74 8.28
N ASN A 350 18.69 2.03 8.01
CA ASN A 350 19.04 2.64 6.73
C ASN A 350 20.55 2.61 6.50
N ALA A 351 21.34 2.96 7.53
CA ALA A 351 22.80 2.90 7.45
C ALA A 351 23.32 1.47 7.20
N ARG A 352 22.76 0.47 7.91
CA ARG A 352 23.03 -0.96 7.65
C ARG A 352 22.79 -1.34 6.20
N LYS A 353 21.64 -0.97 5.65
CA LYS A 353 21.26 -1.34 4.27
C LYS A 353 22.15 -0.65 3.24
N ILE A 354 22.47 0.63 3.44
CA ILE A 354 23.41 1.36 2.59
C ILE A 354 24.81 0.74 2.64
N TYR A 355 25.27 0.27 3.80
CA TYR A 355 26.56 -0.42 3.91
C TYR A 355 26.59 -1.67 3.03
N TYR A 356 25.55 -2.51 3.09
CA TYR A 356 25.45 -3.70 2.25
C TYR A 356 25.39 -3.35 0.75
N GLU A 357 24.66 -2.30 0.37
CA GLU A 357 24.62 -1.82 -1.01
C GLU A 357 26.02 -1.43 -1.53
N ILE A 358 26.81 -0.72 -0.72
CA ILE A 358 28.16 -0.26 -1.09
C ILE A 358 29.14 -1.44 -1.16
N THR A 359 29.08 -2.37 -0.21
CA THR A 359 30.04 -3.49 -0.14
C THR A 359 29.65 -4.68 -1.01
N GLY A 360 28.52 -4.62 -1.73
CA GLY A 360 28.00 -5.74 -2.53
C GLY A 360 27.53 -6.93 -1.68
N GLY A 361 27.08 -6.67 -0.45
CA GLY A 361 26.48 -7.68 0.41
C GLY A 361 25.03 -7.96 0.03
N ASP A 362 24.58 -9.21 0.20
CA ASP A 362 23.18 -9.59 -0.03
C ASP A 362 22.24 -9.05 1.08
N PHE A 363 20.97 -8.84 0.71
CA PHE A 363 19.93 -8.20 1.51
C PHE A 363 19.31 -9.04 2.63
#